data_AF-A0A974WR61-F1
#
_entry.id   AF-A0A974WR61-F1
#
_cell.length_a   1.000
_cell.length_b   1.000
_cell.length_c   1.000
_cell.angle_alpha   90.00
_cell.angle_beta   90.00
_cell.angle_gamma   90.00
#
_symmetry.space_group_name_H-M   'P 1'
#
loop_
_entity.id
_entity.type
_entity.pdbx_description
1 polymer ?
#
loop_
_entity_poly.entity_id
_entity_poly.type
_entity_poly.pdbx_seq_one_letter_code
_entity_poly.pdbx_strand_id
1 'polypeptide(L)'
;MLDRFDVRTVMQDHSRSMTNYNTGRVDVAAKVVLWGLPILVGVLAVYNDYRLENPTAFVPATSLLAGILFGAVGQLISIRARIADSVTLSQNTRLRSHFRESVSGMLLAALSAMIVSLLLGALILMPATSAAHPVAWPRAGIAVTAIVATMGTYMVLLFIISTRRLYASYLEAFENGRALPKRSAMPPVVSTTDVPAAVEQPKRARAAG
;
A
#
# COMPACT_ATOMS: atom_id res chain seq x y z
N MET A 1 12.56 2.38 29.46
CA MET A 1 11.45 1.41 29.26
C MET A 1 10.42 1.88 28.21
N LEU A 2 10.18 3.19 28.06
CA LEU A 2 9.29 3.74 27.02
C LEU A 2 9.79 3.56 25.57
N ASP A 3 11.09 3.34 25.35
CA ASP A 3 11.65 3.12 24.01
C ASP A 3 11.03 1.93 23.26
N ARG A 4 10.49 0.94 23.98
CA ARG A 4 9.82 -0.22 23.37
C ARG A 4 8.48 0.14 22.72
N PHE A 5 7.87 1.26 23.12
CA PHE A 5 6.63 1.78 22.55
C PHE A 5 6.90 2.85 21.48
N ASP A 6 8.14 3.03 21.04
CA ASP A 6 8.46 4.06 20.05
C ASP A 6 7.99 3.65 18.64
N VAL A 7 6.78 4.09 18.29
CA VAL A 7 6.17 3.94 16.97
C VAL A 7 6.94 4.71 15.89
N ARG A 8 7.84 5.63 16.25
CA ARG A 8 8.64 6.40 15.30
C ARG A 8 9.50 5.51 14.43
N THR A 9 10.03 4.42 14.96
CA THR A 9 10.84 3.46 14.19
C THR A 9 10.05 2.85 13.05
N VAL A 10 8.80 2.43 13.32
CA VAL A 10 7.88 1.88 12.31
C VAL A 10 7.51 2.93 11.27
N MET A 11 7.24 4.17 11.73
CA MET A 11 6.86 5.26 10.84
C MET A 11 8.03 5.74 9.95
N GLN A 12 9.26 5.76 10.49
CA GLN A 12 10.47 6.05 9.72
C GLN A 12 10.76 4.97 8.68
N ASP A 13 10.61 3.69 9.05
CA ASP A 13 10.82 2.59 8.10
C ASP A 13 9.76 2.63 6.99
N HIS A 14 8.51 2.94 7.32
CA HIS A 14 7.45 3.19 6.35
C HIS A 14 7.70 4.41 5.46
N SER A 15 8.30 5.48 6.00
CA SER A 15 8.63 6.67 5.20
C SER A 15 9.73 6.38 4.16
N ARG A 16 10.76 5.63 4.56
CA ARG A 16 11.83 5.18 3.66
C ARG A 16 11.31 4.27 2.55
N SER A 17 10.31 3.47 2.90
CA SER A 17 9.55 2.57 2.04
C SER A 17 8.92 3.24 0.78
N MET A 18 8.60 4.53 0.87
CA MET A 18 8.02 5.29 -0.25
C MET A 18 9.06 5.71 -1.32
N THR A 19 10.26 5.15 -1.28
CA THR A 19 11.29 5.38 -2.30
C THR A 19 11.19 4.30 -3.37
N ASN A 20 11.11 4.69 -4.64
CA ASN A 20 10.99 3.75 -5.73
C ASN A 20 12.32 3.01 -5.93
N TYR A 21 12.34 1.71 -5.61
CA TYR A 21 13.52 0.85 -5.75
C TYR A 21 14.07 0.80 -7.19
N ASN A 22 13.22 0.98 -8.21
CA ASN A 22 13.67 0.87 -9.60
C ASN A 22 14.41 2.11 -10.10
N THR A 23 14.12 3.30 -9.55
CA THR A 23 14.71 4.56 -10.01
C THR A 23 15.61 5.21 -8.95
N GLY A 24 15.59 4.70 -7.72
CA GLY A 24 16.21 5.34 -6.56
C GLY A 24 15.58 6.69 -6.21
N ARG A 25 14.51 7.09 -6.89
CA ARG A 25 13.84 8.38 -6.73
C ARG A 25 12.65 8.22 -5.79
N VAL A 26 12.43 9.24 -4.98
CA VAL A 26 11.25 9.34 -4.13
C VAL A 26 10.02 9.45 -5.02
N ASP A 27 9.03 8.57 -4.83
CA ASP A 27 7.76 8.68 -5.52
C ASP A 27 6.92 9.77 -4.85
N VAL A 28 7.12 11.01 -5.32
CA VAL A 28 6.44 12.20 -4.79
C VAL A 28 4.92 12.07 -5.00
N ALA A 29 4.48 11.48 -6.11
CA ALA A 29 3.06 11.29 -6.39
C ALA A 29 2.43 10.34 -5.35
N ALA A 30 3.08 9.22 -5.05
CA ALA A 30 2.60 8.30 -4.01
C ALA A 30 2.56 8.97 -2.62
N LYS A 31 3.55 9.78 -2.27
CA LYS A 31 3.57 10.55 -1.01
C LYS A 31 2.43 11.55 -0.94
N VAL A 32 2.22 12.32 -2.01
CA VAL A 32 1.16 13.32 -2.09
C VAL A 32 -0.21 12.65 -2.01
N VAL A 33 -0.42 11.52 -2.67
CA VAL A 33 -1.69 10.78 -2.56
C VAL A 33 -1.88 10.20 -1.16
N LEU A 34 -0.83 9.58 -0.60
CA LEU A 34 -0.93 8.91 0.70
C LEU A 34 -1.17 9.88 1.86
N TRP A 35 -0.56 11.07 1.83
CA TRP A 35 -0.73 12.08 2.89
C TRP A 35 -1.77 13.14 2.54
N GLY A 36 -1.81 13.58 1.29
CA GLY A 36 -2.71 14.64 0.84
C GLY A 36 -4.17 14.21 0.82
N LEU A 37 -4.48 13.00 0.34
CA LEU A 37 -5.87 12.54 0.27
C LEU A 37 -6.52 12.41 1.66
N PRO A 38 -5.90 11.78 2.68
CA PRO A 38 -6.47 11.73 4.02
C PRO A 38 -6.64 13.10 4.66
N ILE A 39 -5.64 13.98 4.53
CA ILE A 39 -5.70 15.35 5.08
C ILE A 39 -6.85 16.12 4.42
N LEU A 40 -6.98 16.02 3.08
CA LEU A 40 -8.07 16.66 2.35
C LEU A 40 -9.44 16.19 2.84
N VAL A 41 -9.61 14.88 3.05
CA VAL A 41 -10.85 14.32 3.61
C VAL A 41 -11.14 14.87 5.02
N GLY A 42 -10.12 14.95 5.87
CA GLY A 42 -10.26 15.55 7.20
C GLY A 42 -10.63 17.03 7.18
N VAL A 43 -9.97 17.82 6.34
CA VAL A 43 -10.25 19.25 6.16
C VAL A 43 -11.66 19.46 5.62
N LEU A 44 -12.09 18.66 4.63
CA LEU A 44 -13.45 18.70 4.10
C LEU A 44 -14.49 18.34 5.17
N ALA A 45 -14.20 17.38 6.05
CA ALA A 45 -15.10 17.05 7.16
C ALA A 45 -15.27 18.22 8.14
N VAL A 46 -14.20 18.92 8.50
CA VAL A 46 -14.27 20.11 9.37
C VAL A 46 -14.95 21.28 8.67
N TYR A 47 -14.61 21.53 7.40
CA TYR A 47 -15.15 22.68 6.64
C TYR A 47 -16.67 22.60 6.45
N ASN A 48 -17.21 21.39 6.29
CA ASN A 48 -18.65 21.16 6.14
C ASN A 48 -19.36 20.92 7.48
N ASP A 49 -18.68 21.11 8.62
CA ASP A 49 -19.17 20.77 9.96
C ASP A 49 -19.75 19.33 10.04
N TYR A 50 -19.16 18.40 9.27
CA TYR A 50 -19.68 17.05 9.13
C TYR A 50 -19.44 16.27 10.43
N ARG A 51 -20.52 15.72 10.97
CA ARG A 51 -20.50 14.82 12.13
C ARG A 51 -21.07 13.47 11.73
N LEU A 52 -20.35 12.41 12.09
CA LEU A 52 -20.82 11.06 11.85
C LEU A 52 -22.03 10.77 12.76
N GLU A 53 -23.21 10.63 12.17
CA GLU A 53 -24.46 10.41 12.93
C GLU A 53 -24.52 9.02 13.56
N ASN A 54 -24.04 8.01 12.83
CA ASN A 54 -24.12 6.60 13.22
C ASN A 54 -22.73 5.93 13.21
N PRO A 55 -21.83 6.26 14.17
CA PRO A 55 -20.51 5.64 14.29
C PRO A 55 -20.53 4.15 14.66
N THR A 56 -21.65 3.65 15.22
CA THR A 56 -21.79 2.29 15.76
C THR A 56 -21.53 1.19 14.75
N ALA A 57 -21.95 1.38 13.49
CA ALA A 57 -21.74 0.41 12.42
C ALA A 57 -20.26 0.26 12.02
N PHE A 58 -19.44 1.30 12.23
CA PHE A 58 -18.04 1.30 11.84
C PHE A 58 -17.12 0.64 12.86
N VAL A 59 -17.49 0.63 14.15
CA VAL A 59 -16.71 0.00 15.23
C VAL A 59 -16.38 -1.47 14.95
N PRO A 60 -17.36 -2.35 14.66
CA PRO A 60 -17.05 -3.75 14.37
C PRO A 60 -16.26 -3.91 13.07
N ALA A 61 -16.54 -3.08 12.06
CA ALA A 61 -15.81 -3.11 10.78
C ALA A 61 -14.32 -2.80 10.97
N THR A 62 -13.99 -1.74 11.71
CA THR A 62 -12.60 -1.35 11.97
C THR A 62 -11.89 -2.32 12.91
N SER A 63 -12.61 -2.88 13.89
CA SER A 63 -12.08 -3.91 14.79
C SER A 63 -11.73 -5.19 14.03
N LEU A 64 -12.64 -5.64 13.16
CA LEU A 64 -12.44 -6.83 12.34
C LEU A 64 -11.30 -6.62 11.34
N LEU A 65 -11.21 -5.44 10.72
CA LEU A 65 -10.10 -5.11 9.83
C LEU A 65 -8.75 -5.13 10.56
N ALA A 66 -8.68 -4.60 11.78
CA ALA A 66 -7.47 -4.68 12.60
C ALA A 66 -7.06 -6.15 12.85
N GLY A 67 -8.02 -7.00 13.21
CA GLY A 67 -7.80 -8.44 13.40
C GLY A 67 -7.29 -9.15 12.15
N ILE A 68 -7.90 -8.89 10.99
CA ILE A 68 -7.46 -9.45 9.70
C ILE A 68 -6.03 -9.02 9.39
N LEU A 69 -5.69 -7.74 9.57
CA LEU A 69 -4.36 -7.21 9.31
C LEU A 69 -3.30 -7.84 10.23
N PHE A 70 -3.59 -8.01 11.52
CA PHE A 70 -2.70 -8.73 12.44
C PHE A 70 -2.53 -10.21 12.06
N GLY A 71 -3.61 -10.87 11.65
CA GLY A 71 -3.57 -12.24 11.13
C GLY A 71 -2.69 -12.36 9.89
N ALA A 72 -2.84 -11.45 8.93
CA ALA A 72 -2.01 -11.39 7.73
C ALA A 72 -0.53 -11.17 8.06
N VAL A 73 -0.21 -10.27 8.99
CA VAL A 73 1.17 -10.07 9.46
C VAL A 73 1.74 -11.35 10.07
N GLY A 74 0.97 -12.08 10.87
CA GLY A 74 1.37 -13.39 11.41
C GLY A 74 1.75 -14.38 10.31
N GLN A 75 0.92 -14.48 9.26
CA GLN A 75 1.22 -15.33 8.10
C GLN A 75 2.50 -14.90 7.37
N LEU A 76 2.73 -13.59 7.20
CA LEU A 76 3.96 -13.08 6.58
C LEU A 76 5.22 -13.40 7.40
N ILE A 77 5.14 -13.33 8.72
CA ILE A 77 6.25 -13.70 9.60
C ILE A 77 6.58 -15.20 9.45
N SER A 78 5.56 -16.06 9.39
CA SER A 78 5.74 -17.50 9.14
C SER A 78 6.37 -17.78 7.78
N ILE A 79 5.94 -17.08 6.72
CA ILE A 79 6.54 -17.19 5.39
C ILE A 79 8.00 -16.73 5.42
N ARG A 80 8.29 -15.61 6.08
CA ARG A 80 9.66 -15.08 6.22
C ARG A 80 10.58 -16.07 6.94
N ALA A 81 10.10 -16.76 7.97
CA ALA A 81 10.87 -17.80 8.66
C ALA A 81 11.23 -18.94 7.70
N ARG A 82 10.24 -19.46 6.97
CA ARG A 82 10.48 -20.51 5.96
C ARG A 82 11.43 -20.09 4.84
N ILE A 83 11.36 -18.83 4.41
CA ILE A 83 12.31 -18.26 3.43
C ILE A 83 13.72 -18.16 4.01
N ALA A 84 13.85 -17.81 5.29
CA ALA A 84 15.14 -17.73 5.96
C ALA A 84 15.83 -19.10 6.07
N ASP A 85 15.05 -20.18 6.18
CA ASP A 85 15.56 -21.56 6.21
C ASP A 85 16.03 -22.05 4.83
N SER A 86 15.63 -21.37 3.73
CA SER A 86 16.08 -21.69 2.37
C SER A 86 17.37 -20.95 2.01
N VAL A 87 18.46 -21.69 1.77
CA VAL A 87 19.79 -21.13 1.44
C VAL A 87 19.74 -20.26 0.18
N THR A 88 18.97 -20.64 -0.84
CA THR A 88 18.89 -19.93 -2.12
C THR A 88 18.06 -18.65 -2.05
N LEU A 89 16.97 -18.61 -1.28
CA LEU A 89 16.14 -17.41 -1.13
C LEU A 89 16.65 -16.45 -0.04
N SER A 90 17.36 -16.96 0.97
CA SER A 90 17.87 -16.14 2.08
C SER A 90 18.86 -15.05 1.65
N GLN A 91 19.54 -15.24 0.51
CA GLN A 91 20.50 -14.29 -0.05
C GLN A 91 19.85 -13.13 -0.81
N ASN A 92 18.56 -13.23 -1.19
CA ASN A 92 17.88 -12.17 -1.94
C ASN A 92 17.51 -10.99 -1.01
N THR A 93 18.39 -9.98 -0.96
CA THR A 93 18.20 -8.77 -0.13
C THR A 93 16.94 -7.98 -0.52
N ARG A 94 16.57 -7.99 -1.80
CA ARG A 94 15.38 -7.28 -2.32
C ARG A 94 14.11 -7.87 -1.75
N LEU A 95 13.98 -9.20 -1.78
CA LEU A 95 12.83 -9.91 -1.23
C LEU A 95 12.67 -9.63 0.27
N ARG A 96 13.77 -9.70 1.04
CA ARG A 96 13.78 -9.36 2.47
C ARG A 96 13.31 -7.93 2.75
N SER A 97 13.72 -6.97 1.93
CA SER A 97 13.30 -5.57 2.06
C SER A 97 11.79 -5.43 1.82
N HIS A 98 11.27 -6.02 0.74
CA HIS A 98 9.85 -6.00 0.42
C HIS A 98 8.97 -6.64 1.50
N PHE A 99 9.41 -7.73 2.13
CA PHE A 99 8.70 -8.34 3.25
C PHE A 99 8.69 -7.42 4.49
N ARG A 100 9.84 -6.88 4.89
CA ARG A 100 9.92 -5.99 6.07
C ARG A 100 9.00 -4.78 5.92
N GLU A 101 9.01 -4.19 4.74
CA GLU A 101 8.22 -3.04 4.37
C GLU A 101 6.72 -3.32 4.27
N SER A 102 6.33 -4.48 3.74
CA SER A 102 4.92 -4.89 3.72
C SER A 102 4.41 -5.15 5.14
N VAL A 103 5.23 -5.78 6.00
CA VAL A 103 4.90 -6.01 7.41
C VAL A 103 4.74 -4.69 8.15
N SER A 104 5.63 -3.71 7.98
CA SER A 104 5.50 -2.41 8.65
C SER A 104 4.27 -1.63 8.18
N GLY A 105 3.97 -1.65 6.88
CA GLY A 105 2.75 -1.05 6.32
C GLY A 105 1.46 -1.67 6.86
N MET A 106 1.40 -3.00 6.94
CA MET A 106 0.25 -3.72 7.50
C MET A 106 0.10 -3.48 9.01
N LEU A 107 1.20 -3.46 9.77
CA LEU A 107 1.17 -3.14 11.20
C LEU A 107 0.68 -1.70 11.46
N LEU A 108 1.15 -0.72 10.68
CA LEU A 108 0.65 0.65 10.78
C LEU A 108 -0.83 0.76 10.43
N ALA A 109 -1.29 0.03 9.41
CA ALA A 109 -2.71 -0.03 9.07
C ALA A 109 -3.53 -0.67 10.21
N ALA A 110 -3.04 -1.76 10.81
CA ALA A 110 -3.71 -2.44 11.92
C ALA A 110 -3.82 -1.55 13.17
N LEU A 111 -2.73 -0.87 13.53
CA LEU A 111 -2.71 0.09 14.64
C LEU A 111 -3.64 1.28 14.36
N SER A 112 -3.65 1.78 13.13
CA SER A 112 -4.57 2.85 12.72
C SER A 112 -6.03 2.39 12.84
N ALA A 113 -6.35 1.17 12.40
CA ALA A 113 -7.68 0.57 12.53
C ALA A 113 -8.14 0.48 14.00
N MET A 114 -7.23 0.06 14.89
CA MET A 114 -7.51 -0.01 16.32
C MET A 114 -7.76 1.38 16.92
N ILE A 115 -6.93 2.38 16.60
CA ILE A 115 -7.12 3.76 17.05
C ILE A 115 -8.44 4.32 16.52
N VAL A 116 -8.75 4.12 15.24
CA VAL A 116 -10.03 4.55 14.65
C VAL A 116 -11.21 3.91 15.37
N SER A 117 -11.14 2.61 15.69
CA SER A 117 -12.19 1.93 16.44
C SER A 117 -12.39 2.51 17.84
N LEU A 118 -11.30 2.87 18.54
CA LEU A 118 -11.36 3.53 19.85
C LEU A 118 -11.95 4.95 19.74
N LEU A 119 -11.56 5.71 18.72
CA LEU A 119 -12.10 7.05 18.47
C LEU A 119 -13.58 7.02 18.10
N LEU A 120 -14.03 6.03 17.33
CA LEU A 120 -15.45 5.79 17.06
C LEU A 120 -16.21 5.45 18.35
N GLY A 121 -15.62 4.62 19.22
CA GLY A 121 -16.15 4.35 20.56
C GLY A 121 -16.30 5.63 21.40
N ALA A 122 -15.27 6.47 21.42
CA ALA A 122 -15.32 7.77 22.09
C ALA A 122 -16.38 8.69 21.49
N LEU A 123 -16.54 8.71 20.16
CA LEU A 123 -17.54 9.52 19.45
C LEU A 123 -18.98 9.10 19.81
N ILE A 124 -19.23 7.80 20.01
CA ILE A 124 -20.54 7.29 20.47
C ILE A 124 -20.92 7.87 21.84
N LEU A 125 -19.94 8.04 22.73
CA LEU A 125 -20.16 8.57 24.08
C LEU A 125 -20.31 10.10 24.11
N MET A 126 -20.03 10.79 22.99
CA MET A 126 -20.15 12.24 22.92
C MET A 126 -21.61 12.66 22.62
N PRO A 127 -22.22 13.52 23.47
CA PRO A 127 -23.59 13.97 23.26
C PRO A 127 -23.74 14.69 21.91
N ALA A 128 -24.84 14.41 21.20
CA ALA A 128 -25.15 15.06 19.93
C ALA A 128 -25.58 16.52 20.07
N THR A 129 -26.11 16.88 21.25
CA THR A 129 -26.70 18.18 21.51
C THR A 129 -26.07 18.80 22.74
N SER A 130 -25.44 19.96 22.55
CA SER A 130 -24.78 20.78 23.59
C SER A 130 -25.72 21.29 24.70
N ALA A 131 -27.00 20.93 24.69
CA ALA A 131 -28.02 21.50 25.58
C ALA A 131 -27.80 21.15 27.07
N ALA A 132 -27.18 20.02 27.38
CA ALA A 132 -27.01 19.57 28.77
C ALA A 132 -25.70 20.03 29.45
N HIS A 133 -24.67 20.38 28.68
CA HIS A 133 -23.36 20.78 29.21
C HIS A 133 -22.72 21.89 28.35
N PRO A 134 -22.94 23.18 28.69
CA PRO A 134 -22.39 24.31 27.93
C PRO A 134 -20.86 24.45 27.98
N VAL A 135 -20.17 23.60 28.75
CA VAL A 135 -18.69 23.61 28.90
C VAL A 135 -18.01 22.55 28.01
N ALA A 136 -18.76 21.58 27.47
CA ALA A 136 -18.20 20.54 26.61
C ALA A 136 -18.11 21.06 25.17
N TRP A 137 -16.89 21.17 24.66
CA TRP A 137 -16.53 21.70 23.34
C TRP A 137 -17.52 21.26 22.24
N PRO A 138 -18.43 22.12 21.76
CA PRO A 138 -19.44 21.73 20.78
C PRO A 138 -18.83 21.26 19.44
N ARG A 139 -17.57 21.63 19.18
CA ARG A 139 -16.79 21.21 18.02
C ARG A 139 -15.98 19.92 18.22
N ALA A 140 -15.99 19.31 19.41
CA ALA A 140 -15.23 18.09 19.67
C ALA A 140 -15.72 16.91 18.83
N GLY A 141 -17.04 16.74 18.67
CA GLY A 141 -17.60 15.67 17.83
C GLY A 141 -17.20 15.79 16.35
N ILE A 142 -17.12 17.02 15.83
CA ILE A 142 -16.67 17.31 14.47
C ILE A 142 -15.16 17.02 14.35
N ALA A 143 -14.36 17.46 15.33
CA ALA A 143 -12.93 17.19 15.35
C ALA A 143 -12.62 15.68 15.39
N VAL A 144 -13.32 14.91 16.23
CA VAL A 144 -13.16 13.44 16.29
C VAL A 144 -13.61 12.80 14.98
N THR A 145 -14.71 13.25 14.39
CA THR A 145 -15.16 12.76 13.07
C THR A 145 -14.10 13.00 12.00
N ALA A 146 -13.51 14.20 11.96
CA ALA A 146 -12.45 14.54 11.01
C ALA A 146 -11.19 13.68 11.22
N ILE A 147 -10.79 13.43 12.46
CA ILE A 147 -9.65 12.54 12.78
C ILE A 147 -9.96 11.10 12.33
N VAL A 148 -11.15 10.59 12.64
CA VAL A 148 -11.61 9.26 12.21
C VAL A 148 -11.60 9.15 10.68
N ALA A 149 -12.12 10.15 9.97
CA ALA A 149 -12.16 10.16 8.51
C ALA A 149 -10.75 10.22 7.91
N THR A 150 -9.86 11.03 8.48
CA THR A 150 -8.45 11.13 8.08
C THR A 150 -7.74 9.80 8.28
N MET A 151 -7.77 9.26 9.50
CA MET A 151 -7.10 8.00 9.83
C MET A 151 -7.69 6.81 9.08
N GLY A 152 -9.02 6.77 8.90
CA GLY A 152 -9.71 5.73 8.15
C GLY A 152 -9.30 5.74 6.67
N THR A 153 -9.25 6.91 6.04
CA THR A 153 -8.78 7.05 4.66
C THR A 153 -7.32 6.62 4.53
N TYR A 154 -6.46 7.09 5.44
CA TYR A 154 -5.04 6.72 5.46
C TYR A 154 -4.84 5.20 5.60
N MET A 155 -5.58 4.58 6.52
CA MET A 155 -5.57 3.12 6.74
C MET A 155 -5.99 2.35 5.49
N VAL A 156 -7.05 2.76 4.79
CA VAL A 156 -7.50 2.11 3.55
C VAL A 156 -6.42 2.20 2.46
N LEU A 157 -5.79 3.38 2.30
CA LEU A 157 -4.69 3.55 1.35
C LEU A 157 -3.49 2.65 1.70
N LEU A 158 -3.10 2.60 2.99
CA LEU A 158 -2.04 1.70 3.44
C LEU A 158 -2.37 0.23 3.18
N PHE A 159 -3.62 -0.18 3.38
CA PHE A 159 -4.07 -1.54 3.09
C PHE A 159 -3.92 -1.87 1.60
N ILE A 160 -4.39 -0.99 0.71
CA ILE A 160 -4.29 -1.17 -0.74
C ILE A 160 -2.83 -1.27 -1.19
N ILE A 161 -1.98 -0.36 -0.71
CA ILE A 161 -0.54 -0.34 -1.06
C ILE A 161 0.16 -1.61 -0.56
N SER A 162 -0.10 -1.99 0.70
CA SER A 162 0.48 -3.19 1.32
C SER A 162 0.05 -4.46 0.58
N THR A 163 -1.22 -4.57 0.21
CA THR A 163 -1.77 -5.72 -0.53
C THR A 163 -1.14 -5.85 -1.91
N ARG A 164 -1.06 -4.73 -2.66
CA ARG A 164 -0.42 -4.72 -3.98
C ARG A 164 1.05 -5.11 -3.91
N ARG A 165 1.79 -4.63 -2.90
CA ARG A 165 3.21 -4.97 -2.69
C ARG A 165 3.39 -6.42 -2.29
N LEU A 166 2.51 -6.94 -1.44
CA LEU A 166 2.54 -8.35 -1.06
C LEU A 166 2.31 -9.25 -2.28
N TYR A 167 1.33 -8.90 -3.11
CA TYR A 167 1.07 -9.63 -4.35
C TYR A 167 2.27 -9.61 -5.30
N ALA A 168 2.92 -8.46 -5.49
CA ALA A 168 4.13 -8.38 -6.29
C ALA A 168 5.28 -9.24 -5.73
N SER A 169 5.44 -9.27 -4.40
CA SER A 169 6.44 -10.10 -3.72
C SER A 169 6.15 -11.60 -3.87
N TYR A 170 4.86 -11.97 -3.85
CA TYR A 170 4.40 -13.32 -4.11
C TYR A 170 4.74 -13.77 -5.54
N LEU A 171 4.44 -12.95 -6.55
CA LEU A 171 4.81 -13.25 -7.93
C LEU A 171 6.32 -13.41 -8.09
N GLU A 172 7.12 -12.52 -7.48
CA GLU A 172 8.59 -12.61 -7.54
C GLU A 172 9.14 -13.89 -6.89
N ALA A 173 8.55 -14.32 -5.77
CA ALA A 173 8.97 -15.50 -5.04
C ALA A 173 8.57 -16.83 -5.71
N PHE A 174 7.40 -16.89 -6.37
CA PHE A 174 6.82 -18.15 -6.86
C PHE A 174 6.80 -18.28 -8.39
N GLU A 175 6.85 -17.19 -9.17
CA GLU A 175 6.82 -17.24 -10.65
C GLU A 175 8.21 -17.07 -11.29
N ASN A 176 9.28 -17.53 -10.60
CA ASN A 176 10.65 -17.62 -11.11
C ASN A 176 11.35 -16.29 -11.47
N GLY A 177 11.02 -15.17 -10.82
CA GLY A 177 11.81 -13.93 -10.96
C GLY A 177 11.83 -13.32 -12.37
N ARG A 178 11.02 -13.82 -13.31
CA ARG A 178 10.75 -13.11 -14.57
C ARG A 178 9.75 -12.02 -14.27
N ALA A 179 10.26 -10.87 -13.82
CA ALA A 179 9.49 -9.64 -13.85
C ALA A 179 8.77 -9.56 -15.20
N LEU A 180 7.44 -9.43 -15.19
CA LEU A 180 6.62 -9.22 -16.38
C LEU A 180 7.41 -8.34 -17.36
N PRO A 181 7.67 -8.80 -18.60
CA PRO A 181 8.52 -8.09 -19.52
C PRO A 181 8.06 -6.65 -19.61
N LYS A 182 8.96 -5.74 -19.22
CA LYS A 182 8.75 -4.30 -19.23
C LYS A 182 8.26 -3.94 -20.63
N ARG A 183 7.08 -3.33 -20.76
CA ARG A 183 6.53 -2.80 -22.02
C ARG A 183 7.38 -1.65 -22.62
N SER A 184 8.64 -1.52 -22.22
CA SER A 184 9.63 -0.56 -22.70
C SER A 184 10.76 -1.19 -23.51
N ALA A 185 10.66 -2.48 -23.82
CA ALA A 185 11.50 -3.14 -24.82
C ALA A 185 10.65 -3.85 -25.87
N MET A 186 9.58 -3.21 -26.35
CA MET A 186 9.16 -3.52 -27.71
C MET A 186 10.31 -2.97 -28.57
N PRO A 187 11.10 -3.82 -29.25
CA PRO A 187 12.05 -3.32 -30.22
C PRO A 187 11.28 -2.36 -31.14
N PRO A 188 11.89 -1.27 -31.64
CA PRO A 188 11.26 -0.52 -32.71
C PRO A 188 10.81 -1.56 -33.73
N VAL A 189 9.51 -1.57 -34.05
CA VAL A 189 8.98 -2.39 -35.12
C VAL A 189 9.85 -2.06 -36.30
N VAL A 190 10.79 -2.96 -36.62
CA VAL A 190 11.63 -2.82 -37.80
C VAL A 190 10.63 -2.92 -38.92
N SER A 191 10.24 -1.76 -39.46
CA SER A 191 9.43 -1.66 -40.65
C SER A 191 10.13 -2.49 -41.70
N THR A 192 9.56 -3.64 -42.04
CA THR A 192 10.05 -4.61 -43.03
C THR A 192 10.00 -4.06 -44.47
N THR A 193 10.10 -2.76 -44.65
CA THR A 193 10.05 -2.09 -45.95
C THR A 193 11.35 -2.14 -46.74
N ASP A 194 12.47 -2.58 -46.15
CA ASP A 194 13.74 -2.75 -46.87
C ASP A 194 14.06 -4.23 -47.09
N VAL A 195 13.27 -4.90 -47.94
CA VAL A 195 13.71 -6.13 -48.62
C VAL A 195 14.36 -5.71 -49.93
N PRO A 196 15.70 -5.74 -50.07
CA PRO A 196 16.34 -5.52 -51.35
C PRO A 196 15.94 -6.64 -52.31
N ALA A 197 15.25 -6.26 -53.38
CA ALA A 197 14.92 -7.11 -54.50
C ALA A 197 16.18 -7.47 -55.29
N ALA A 198 16.91 -8.49 -54.86
CA ALA A 198 17.99 -9.10 -55.64
C ALA A 198 18.22 -10.54 -55.22
N VAL A 199 17.25 -11.42 -55.50
CA VAL A 199 17.51 -12.85 -55.64
C VAL A 199 17.64 -13.14 -57.13
N GLU A 200 18.88 -13.05 -57.58
CA GLU A 200 19.32 -13.43 -58.92
C GLU A 200 19.11 -14.94 -59.11
N GLN A 201 18.25 -15.31 -60.05
CA GLN A 201 17.91 -16.70 -60.35
C GLN A 201 19.09 -17.41 -61.04
N PRO A 202 19.50 -18.61 -60.58
CA PRO A 202 20.51 -19.39 -61.27
C PRO A 202 19.94 -19.99 -62.57
N LYS A 203 20.50 -19.50 -63.66
CA LYS A 203 20.43 -19.98 -65.05
C LYS A 203 20.60 -21.50 -65.11
N ARG A 204 19.50 -22.26 -65.18
CA ARG A 204 19.53 -23.71 -65.43
C ARG A 204 20.08 -23.97 -66.84
N ALA A 205 21.26 -24.56 -66.88
CA ALA A 205 21.93 -25.01 -68.08
C ALA A 205 21.07 -26.06 -68.81
N ARG A 206 20.81 -25.79 -70.09
CA ARG A 206 20.48 -26.78 -71.11
C ARG A 206 21.74 -27.61 -71.40
N ALA A 207 21.65 -28.92 -71.29
CA ALA A 207 22.44 -29.82 -72.11
C ALA A 207 21.60 -31.08 -72.38
N ALA A 208 21.16 -31.17 -73.64
CA ALA A 208 20.62 -32.35 -74.28
C ALA A 208 21.51 -32.60 -75.50
N GLY A 209 21.88 -33.86 -75.73
CA GLY A 209 22.56 -34.33 -76.94
C GLY A 209 24.07 -34.42 -76.80
#